data_AF-A0A375HUX4-F1
#
_entry.id   AF-A0A375HUX4-F1
#
_cell.length_a   1.000
_cell.length_b   1.000
_cell.length_c   1.000
_cell.angle_alpha   90.00
_cell.angle_beta   90.00
_cell.angle_gamma   90.00
#
_symmetry.space_group_name_H-M   'P 1'
#
loop_
_entity.id
_entity.type
_entity.pdbx_description
1 polymer ?
#
loop_
_entity_poly.entity_id
_entity_poly.type
_entity_poly.pdbx_seq_one_letter_code
_entity_poly.pdbx_strand_id
1 'polypeptide(L)'
;MLLPDKHISFAESLLGLGAFVMENVSQPITVDNLWRAFQRQASCYPAFQTFDNMVLALDALFALGLIQMNDAGELHRHRPEAALCA
;
A
#
# COMPACT_ATOMS: atom_id res chain seq x y z
N MET A 1 12.72 3.93 3.24
CA MET A 1 12.69 5.41 3.35
C MET A 1 11.40 5.93 2.74
N LEU A 2 10.84 7.04 3.22
CA LEU A 2 9.56 7.56 2.72
C LEU A 2 9.67 8.07 1.28
N LEU A 3 10.71 8.84 0.98
CA LEU A 3 11.03 9.36 -0.36
C LEU A 3 12.21 8.60 -0.99
N PRO A 4 12.31 8.55 -2.33
CA PRO A 4 13.56 8.17 -2.99
C PRO A 4 14.66 9.18 -2.68
N ASP A 5 15.89 8.69 -2.57
CA ASP A 5 17.14 9.43 -2.34
C ASP A 5 18.16 9.00 -3.41
N LYS A 6 19.30 9.68 -3.55
CA LYS A 6 20.31 9.47 -4.62
C LYS A 6 20.77 8.02 -4.82
N HIS A 7 20.55 7.13 -3.85
CA HIS A 7 20.95 5.73 -3.86
C HIS A 7 19.80 4.71 -3.76
N ILE A 8 18.54 5.17 -3.68
CA ILE A 8 17.37 4.30 -3.55
C ILE A 8 16.40 4.59 -4.70
N SER A 9 16.10 3.54 -5.46
CA SER A 9 15.13 3.58 -6.54
C SER A 9 13.72 3.86 -6.02
N PHE A 10 12.84 4.37 -6.88
CA PHE A 10 11.45 4.66 -6.50
C PHE A 10 10.74 3.42 -5.92
N ALA A 11 11.03 2.24 -6.46
CA ALA A 11 10.48 0.97 -5.98
C ALA A 11 10.98 0.57 -4.58
N GLU A 12 12.11 1.12 -4.11
CA GLU A 12 12.61 0.92 -2.74
C GLU A 12 11.99 1.91 -1.74
N SER A 13 11.31 2.95 -2.23
CA SER A 13 10.62 3.93 -1.37
C SER A 13 9.27 3.41 -0.88
N LEU A 14 8.82 3.90 0.28
CA LEU A 14 7.48 3.61 0.79
C LEU A 14 6.38 4.15 -0.15
N LEU A 15 6.66 5.20 -0.92
CA LEU A 15 5.73 5.69 -1.96
C LEU A 15 5.57 4.69 -3.10
N GLY A 16 6.67 4.12 -3.60
CA GLY A 16 6.62 3.08 -4.63
C GLY A 16 5.92 1.82 -4.15
N LEU A 17 6.14 1.42 -2.89
CA LEU A 17 5.42 0.31 -2.27
C LEU A 17 3.94 0.66 -2.04
N GLY A 18 3.63 1.90 -1.64
CA GLY A 18 2.27 2.40 -1.48
C GLY A 18 1.47 2.39 -2.79
N ALA A 19 2.10 2.67 -3.93
CA ALA A 19 1.47 2.54 -5.24
C ALA A 19 1.05 1.08 -5.52
N PHE A 20 1.94 0.12 -5.26
CA PHE A 20 1.62 -1.31 -5.37
C PHE A 20 0.45 -1.70 -4.44
N VAL A 21 0.45 -1.21 -3.20
CA VAL A 21 -0.65 -1.44 -2.27
C VAL A 21 -1.96 -0.91 -2.85
N MET A 22 -1.97 0.33 -3.32
CA MET A 22 -3.17 0.94 -3.88
C MET A 22 -3.72 0.16 -5.06
N GLU A 23 -2.88 -0.34 -5.97
CA GLU A 23 -3.29 -1.20 -7.09
C GLU A 23 -3.97 -2.50 -6.62
N ASN A 24 -3.51 -3.09 -5.52
CA ASN A 24 -4.02 -4.36 -5.00
C ASN A 24 -5.21 -4.21 -4.03
N VAL A 25 -5.41 -3.03 -3.42
CA VAL A 25 -6.59 -2.69 -2.62
C VAL A 25 -7.70 -2.15 -3.54
N SER A 26 -8.13 -2.93 -4.53
CA SER A 26 -9.28 -2.61 -5.39
C SER A 26 -10.61 -3.05 -4.78
N GLN A 27 -10.54 -4.08 -3.94
CA GLN A 27 -11.61 -4.64 -3.12
C GLN A 27 -11.09 -4.81 -1.68
N PRO A 28 -11.97 -4.88 -0.67
CA PRO A 28 -11.55 -5.15 0.70
C PRO A 28 -10.62 -6.37 0.78
N ILE A 29 -9.46 -6.20 1.42
CA ILE A 29 -8.41 -7.23 1.50
C ILE A 29 -7.69 -7.17 2.84
N THR A 30 -7.41 -8.32 3.45
CA THR A 30 -6.59 -8.38 4.66
C THR A 30 -5.12 -8.08 4.38
N VAL A 31 -4.41 -7.57 5.39
CA VAL A 31 -2.96 -7.33 5.31
C VAL A 31 -2.19 -8.59 4.91
N ASP A 32 -2.57 -9.75 5.46
CA ASP A 32 -1.97 -11.04 5.10
C ASP A 32 -2.12 -11.38 3.60
N ASN A 33 -3.32 -11.17 3.05
CA ASN A 33 -3.59 -11.47 1.65
C ASN A 33 -2.84 -10.50 0.73
N LEU A 34 -2.72 -9.23 1.13
CA LEU A 34 -1.93 -8.22 0.45
C LEU A 34 -0.43 -8.58 0.45
N TRP A 35 0.11 -9.02 1.59
CA TRP A 35 1.50 -9.47 1.69
C TRP A 35 1.77 -10.71 0.86
N ARG A 36 0.84 -11.69 0.83
CA ARG A 36 0.94 -12.85 -0.07
C ARG A 36 0.89 -12.44 -1.54
N ALA A 37 0.06 -11.46 -1.89
CA ALA A 37 -0.02 -10.94 -3.26
C ALA A 37 1.30 -10.29 -3.69
N PHE A 38 1.94 -9.54 -2.78
CA PHE A 38 3.28 -9.00 -2.99
C PHE A 38 4.31 -10.11 -3.19
N GLN A 39 4.36 -11.10 -2.30
CA GLN A 39 5.32 -12.22 -2.42
C GLN A 39 5.18 -12.99 -3.74
N ARG A 40 3.96 -13.20 -4.24
CA ARG A 40 3.73 -13.81 -5.56
C ARG A 40 4.24 -12.97 -6.72
N GLN A 41 4.29 -11.65 -6.55
CA GLN A 41 4.74 -10.70 -7.55
C GLN A 41 6.17 -10.20 -7.28
N ALA A 42 6.83 -10.70 -6.24
CA ALA A 42 8.13 -10.21 -5.78
C ALA A 42 9.24 -10.39 -6.83
N SER A 43 9.14 -11.41 -7.69
CA SER A 43 10.05 -11.58 -8.83
C SER A 43 9.90 -10.51 -9.91
N CYS A 44 8.75 -9.86 -9.98
CA CYS A 44 8.42 -8.81 -10.94
C CYS A 44 8.54 -7.40 -10.34
N TYR A 45 8.56 -7.30 -9.01
CA TYR A 45 8.76 -6.04 -8.32
C TYR A 45 10.26 -5.71 -8.31
N PRO A 46 10.69 -4.54 -8.80
CA PRO A 46 12.11 -4.27 -9.07
C PRO A 46 12.94 -3.96 -7.81
N ALA A 47 12.41 -4.24 -6.62
CA ALA A 47 13.06 -3.98 -5.34
C ALA A 47 12.70 -5.04 -4.30
N PHE A 48 13.62 -5.28 -3.37
CA PHE A 48 13.29 -6.07 -2.19
C PHE A 48 12.50 -5.21 -1.19
N GLN A 49 11.44 -5.78 -0.62
CA GLN A 49 10.67 -5.14 0.44
C GLN A 49 10.44 -6.13 1.58
N THR A 50 10.56 -5.64 2.81
CA THR A 50 10.23 -6.39 4.02
C THR A 50 8.75 -6.22 4.36
N PHE A 51 8.24 -7.09 5.24
CA PHE A 51 6.90 -6.92 5.79
C PHE A 51 6.79 -5.60 6.58
N ASP A 52 7.84 -5.23 7.32
CA ASP A 52 7.90 -3.96 8.04
C ASP A 52 7.74 -2.75 7.11
N ASN A 53 8.36 -2.78 5.92
CA ASN A 53 8.17 -1.73 4.92
C ASN A 53 6.73 -1.69 4.40
N MET A 54 6.08 -2.85 4.24
CA MET A 54 4.66 -2.89 3.89
C MET A 54 3.80 -2.25 4.98
N VAL A 55 4.04 -2.56 6.26
CA VAL A 55 3.32 -1.96 7.38
C VAL A 55 3.52 -0.44 7.39
N LEU A 56 4.75 0.04 7.25
CA LEU A 56 5.04 1.48 7.20
C LEU A 56 4.36 2.18 6.00
N ALA A 57 4.27 1.51 4.85
CA ALA A 57 3.56 2.03 3.69
C ALA A 57 2.04 2.10 3.97
N LEU A 58 1.48 1.09 4.62
CA LEU A 58 0.07 1.08 5.05
C LEU A 58 -0.22 2.20 6.05
N ASP A 59 0.63 2.39 7.05
CA ASP A 59 0.51 3.46 8.04
C ASP A 59 0.55 4.84 7.36
N ALA A 60 1.45 5.02 6.39
CA ALA A 60 1.53 6.26 5.62
C ALA A 60 0.25 6.50 4.79
N LEU A 61 -0.26 5.49 4.07
CA LEU A 61 -1.50 5.59 3.30
C LEU A 61 -2.72 5.86 4.19
N PHE A 62 -2.77 5.24 5.37
CA PHE A 62 -3.82 5.45 6.36
C PHE A 62 -3.77 6.88 6.92
N ALA A 63 -2.58 7.36 7.30
CA ALA A 63 -2.37 8.72 7.78
C ALA A 63 -2.73 9.78 6.73
N LEU A 64 -2.53 9.48 5.44
CA LEU A 64 -2.96 10.33 4.32
C LEU A 64 -4.46 10.23 4.01
N GLY A 65 -5.21 9.35 4.68
CA GLY A 65 -6.63 9.14 4.43
C GLY A 65 -6.92 8.51 3.07
N LEU A 66 -6.00 7.71 2.53
CA LEU A 66 -6.16 7.01 1.25
C LEU A 66 -6.77 5.61 1.42
N ILE A 67 -6.54 4.99 2.58
CA ILE A 67 -7.08 3.68 2.96
C ILE A 67 -7.68 3.73 4.36
N GLN A 68 -8.60 2.81 4.64
CA GLN A 68 -9.21 2.57 5.94
C GLN A 68 -9.34 1.07 6.20
N MET A 69 -9.52 0.70 7.46
CA MET A 69 -9.77 -0.68 7.88
C MET A 69 -11.24 -0.80 8.33
N ASN A 70 -11.92 -1.84 7.88
CA ASN A 70 -13.29 -2.14 8.31
C ASN A 70 -13.30 -3.00 9.59
N ASP A 71 -14.49 -3.22 10.15
CA ASP A 71 -14.67 -4.03 11.38
C ASP A 71 -14.27 -5.51 11.20
N ALA A 72 -14.14 -5.98 9.95
CA ALA A 72 -13.66 -7.32 9.62
C ALA A 72 -12.13 -7.41 9.52
N GLY A 73 -11.39 -6.31 9.72
CA GLY A 73 -9.93 -6.27 9.62
C GLY A 73 -9.40 -6.20 8.19
N GLU A 74 -10.23 -5.76 7.24
CA GLU A 74 -9.86 -5.62 5.83
C GLU A 74 -9.59 -4.17 5.47
N LEU A 75 -8.54 -3.96 4.70
CA LEU A 75 -8.18 -2.68 4.11
C LEU A 75 -9.05 -2.41 2.88
N HIS A 76 -9.56 -1.18 2.79
CA HIS A 76 -10.29 -0.68 1.63
C HIS A 76 -9.88 0.76 1.34
N ARG A 77 -10.12 1.22 0.11
CA ARG A 77 -9.84 2.62 -0.26
C ARG A 77 -10.83 3.54 0.43
N HIS A 78 -10.31 4.59 1.06
CA HIS A 78 -11.14 5.65 1.58
C HIS A 78 -11.63 6.52 0.42
N ARG A 79 -12.95 6.49 0.14
CA ARG A 79 -13.59 7.49 -0.72
C ARG A 79 -14.19 8.57 0.17
N PRO A 80 -13.68 9.81 0.15
CA PRO A 80 -14.34 10.89 0.86
C PRO A 80 -15.75 11.11 0.27
N GLU A 81 -16.75 11.27 1.14
CA GLU A 81 -18.17 11.46 0.78
C GLU A 81 -18.39 12.61 -0.23
N ALA A 82 -17.49 13.60 -0.25
CA ALA A 82 -17.56 14.74 -1.17
C ALA A 82 -17.42 14.37 -2.66
N ALA A 83 -16.94 13.17 -3.00
CA ALA A 83 -16.76 12.73 -4.39
C ALA A 83 -18.02 12.07 -5.02
N LEU A 84 -19.13 11.95 -4.27
CA LEU A 84 -20.39 11.34 -4.73
C LEU A 84 -21.41 12.35 -5.31
N CYS A 85 -21.07 13.65 -5.31
CA CYS A 85 -21.97 14.72 -5.78
C CYS A 85 -21.65 15.27 -7.18
N ALA A 86 -20.90 14.54 -8.02
CA ALA A 86 -20.58 14.94 -9.39
C ALA A 86 -21.19 14.00 -10.43
#